data_AF-A0A7Y8HYG2-F1
#
_entry.id   AF-A0A7Y8HYG2-F1
#
_cell.length_a   1.000
_cell.length_b   1.000
_cell.length_c   1.000
_cell.angle_alpha   90.00
_cell.angle_beta   90.00
_cell.angle_gamma   90.00
#
_symmetry.space_group_name_H-M   'P 1'
#
loop_
_entity.id
_entity.type
_entity.pdbx_description
1 polymer ?
#
loop_
_entity_poly.entity_id
_entity_poly.type
_entity_poly.pdbx_seq_one_letter_code
_entity_poly.pdbx_strand_id
1 'polypeptide(L)'
;MKRLIGVSMAVGLFLCLEAQAQRVVNRQKAQHERIEQGVRSGELTKRETARLATRERELRQDIRRDRADGPGLTAPERARIEARQDRLSRDIYRQKHDAQRR
;
A
#
# COMPACT_ATOMS: atom_id res chain seq x y z
N MET A 1 -32.89 36.07 28.01
CA MET A 1 -31.49 36.49 28.23
C MET A 1 -30.57 35.30 27.97
N LYS A 2 -29.45 35.56 27.28
CA LYS A 2 -28.42 34.62 26.78
C LYS A 2 -27.84 33.76 27.93
N ARG A 3 -27.48 32.49 27.69
CA ARG A 3 -26.09 31.96 27.54
C ARG A 3 -26.16 30.41 27.65
N LEU A 4 -25.28 29.56 27.15
CA LEU A 4 -24.21 29.50 26.13
C LEU A 4 -23.74 28.02 26.20
N ILE A 5 -23.70 27.34 25.06
CA ILE A 5 -22.65 26.41 24.56
C ILE A 5 -21.98 25.46 25.57
N GLY A 6 -22.18 24.17 25.33
CA GLY A 6 -21.34 23.09 25.84
C GLY A 6 -21.37 21.85 24.94
N VAL A 7 -21.35 22.02 23.60
CA VAL A 7 -21.09 20.89 22.70
C VAL A 7 -19.60 20.63 22.77
N SER A 8 -19.22 19.69 23.64
CA SER A 8 -17.84 19.31 23.85
C SER A 8 -17.28 18.69 22.58
N MET A 9 -16.24 19.33 22.07
CA MET A 9 -15.55 19.06 20.82
C MET A 9 -14.76 17.76 20.93
N ALA A 10 -15.43 16.61 20.75
CA ALA A 10 -14.76 15.34 20.50
C ALA A 10 -14.49 15.16 18.99
N VAL A 11 -13.88 16.17 18.36
CA VAL A 11 -13.46 16.12 16.95
C VAL A 11 -11.93 16.20 16.93
N GLY A 12 -11.27 15.11 17.30
CA GLY A 12 -9.80 15.08 17.36
C GLY A 12 -9.16 13.74 17.01
N LEU A 13 -9.87 12.62 17.14
CA LEU A 13 -9.28 11.28 17.00
C LEU A 13 -9.79 10.48 15.79
N PHE A 14 -10.39 11.14 14.79
CA PHE A 14 -10.87 10.47 13.57
C PHE A 14 -10.00 10.73 12.32
N LEU A 15 -9.19 11.80 12.32
CA LEU A 15 -8.47 12.25 11.11
C LEU A 15 -7.18 11.47 10.78
N CYS A 16 -6.66 10.63 11.68
CA CYS A 16 -5.38 9.94 11.45
C CYS A 16 -5.54 8.64 10.63
N LEU A 17 -6.72 8.02 10.67
CA LEU A 17 -6.97 6.73 9.99
C LEU A 17 -7.04 6.87 8.46
N GLU A 18 -7.67 7.94 7.97
CA GLU A 18 -7.84 8.28 6.55
C GLU A 18 -6.48 8.48 5.86
N ALA A 19 -5.58 9.26 6.49
CA ALA A 19 -4.27 9.59 5.93
C ALA A 19 -3.38 8.35 5.69
N GLN A 20 -3.46 7.36 6.58
CA GLN A 20 -2.66 6.14 6.50
C GLN A 20 -3.24 5.12 5.51
N ALA A 21 -4.58 5.03 5.41
CA ALA A 21 -5.24 4.26 4.36
C ALA A 21 -4.89 4.81 2.97
N GLN A 22 -4.86 6.14 2.82
CA GLN A 22 -4.43 6.81 1.59
C GLN A 22 -2.97 6.49 1.24
N ARG A 23 -2.08 6.41 2.23
CA ARG A 23 -0.66 6.05 2.01
C ARG A 23 -0.52 4.66 1.41
N VAL A 24 -1.22 3.65 1.95
CA VAL A 24 -1.17 2.27 1.42
C VAL A 24 -1.60 2.24 -0.05
N VAL A 25 -2.68 2.94 -0.40
CA VAL A 25 -3.21 3.03 -1.77
C VAL A 25 -2.23 3.74 -2.70
N ASN A 26 -1.70 4.90 -2.30
CA ASN A 26 -0.73 5.65 -3.09
C ASN A 26 0.52 4.81 -3.38
N ARG A 27 1.00 4.05 -2.39
CA ARG A 27 2.14 3.15 -2.56
C ARG A 27 1.85 1.99 -3.49
N GLN A 28 0.64 1.42 -3.47
CA GLN A 28 0.26 0.39 -4.45
C GLN A 28 0.28 0.95 -5.87
N LYS A 29 -0.34 2.12 -6.07
CA LYS A 29 -0.35 2.79 -7.37
C LYS A 29 1.06 3.02 -7.91
N ALA A 30 1.96 3.59 -7.10
CA ALA A 30 3.34 3.83 -7.49
C ALA A 30 4.12 2.54 -7.80
N GLN A 31 3.85 1.44 -7.09
CA GLN A 31 4.47 0.15 -7.38
C GLN A 31 3.97 -0.43 -8.70
N HIS A 32 2.67 -0.32 -8.96
CA HIS A 32 2.06 -0.74 -10.23
C HIS A 32 2.63 0.04 -11.41
N GLU A 33 2.70 1.37 -11.31
CA GLU A 33 3.29 2.24 -12.33
C GLU A 33 4.76 1.89 -12.62
N ARG A 34 5.55 1.54 -11.60
CA ARG A 34 6.94 1.07 -11.78
C ARG A 34 7.05 -0.27 -12.51
N ILE A 35 6.10 -1.18 -12.27
CA ILE A 35 6.03 -2.46 -13.00
C ILE A 35 5.65 -2.18 -14.45
N GLU A 36 4.63 -1.38 -14.71
CA GLU A 36 4.23 -1.01 -16.08
C GLU A 36 5.36 -0.30 -16.83
N GLN A 37 6.04 0.64 -16.17
CA GLN A 37 7.18 1.33 -16.76
C GLN A 37 8.31 0.35 -17.08
N GLY A 38 8.63 -0.58 -16.17
CA GLY A 38 9.63 -1.63 -16.42
C GLY A 38 9.26 -2.59 -17.56
N VAL A 39 7.96 -2.86 -17.75
CA VAL A 39 7.48 -3.63 -18.91
C VAL A 39 7.65 -2.85 -20.20
N ARG A 40 7.26 -1.57 -20.21
CA ARG A 40 7.34 -0.69 -21.40
C ARG A 40 8.78 -0.41 -21.83
N SER A 41 9.68 -0.24 -20.86
CA SER A 41 11.11 0.02 -21.12
C SER A 41 11.89 -1.26 -21.46
N GLY A 42 11.34 -2.44 -21.18
CA GLY A 42 12.05 -3.71 -21.30
C GLY A 42 13.00 -4.02 -20.13
N GLU A 43 12.99 -3.21 -19.06
CA GLU A 43 13.75 -3.48 -17.83
C GLU A 43 13.24 -4.73 -17.09
N LEU A 44 11.98 -5.14 -17.29
CA LEU A 44 11.37 -6.33 -16.71
C LEU A 44 10.99 -7.36 -17.77
N THR A 45 11.38 -8.62 -17.56
CA THR A 45 10.88 -9.74 -18.36
C THR A 45 9.41 -10.05 -18.07
N LYS A 46 8.74 -10.73 -19.01
CA LYS A 46 7.40 -11.30 -18.79
C LYS A 46 7.32 -12.14 -17.50
N ARG A 47 8.36 -12.92 -17.20
CA ARG A 47 8.41 -13.79 -16.02
C ARG A 47 8.56 -12.99 -14.72
N GLU A 48 9.36 -11.93 -14.71
CA GLU A 48 9.51 -11.01 -13.58
C GLU A 48 8.24 -10.24 -13.32
N THR A 49 7.66 -9.68 -14.37
CA THR A 49 6.38 -8.98 -14.31
C THR A 49 5.28 -9.88 -13.75
N ALA A 50 5.18 -11.14 -14.20
CA ALA A 50 4.20 -12.09 -13.67
C ALA A 50 4.41 -12.37 -12.17
N ARG A 51 5.66 -12.52 -11.73
CA ARG A 51 5.99 -12.71 -10.31
C ARG A 51 5.66 -11.48 -9.46
N LEU A 52 6.02 -10.28 -9.95
CA LEU A 52 5.75 -9.01 -9.27
C LEU A 52 4.24 -8.74 -9.18
N ALA A 53 3.49 -8.96 -10.26
CA ALA A 53 2.03 -8.83 -10.29
C ALA A 53 1.34 -9.82 -9.33
N THR A 54 1.86 -11.04 -9.23
CA THR A 54 1.36 -12.03 -8.27
C THR A 54 1.54 -11.56 -6.83
N ARG A 55 2.74 -11.09 -6.47
CA ARG A 55 3.01 -10.53 -5.13
C ARG A 55 2.14 -9.32 -4.81
N GLU A 56 1.94 -8.44 -5.80
CA GLU A 56 1.06 -7.28 -5.63
C GLU A 56 -0.39 -7.72 -5.37
N ARG A 57 -0.88 -8.71 -6.11
CA ARG A 57 -2.22 -9.28 -5.94
C ARG A 57 -2.39 -9.94 -4.56
N GLU A 58 -1.42 -10.74 -4.12
CA GLU A 58 -1.41 -11.36 -2.79
C GLU A 58 -1.51 -10.30 -1.69
N LEU A 59 -0.70 -9.24 -1.78
CA LEU A 59 -0.75 -8.14 -0.82
C LEU A 59 -2.12 -7.42 -0.82
N ARG A 60 -2.73 -7.21 -2.00
CA ARG A 60 -4.09 -6.64 -2.07
C ARG A 60 -5.12 -7.56 -1.42
N GLN A 61 -4.99 -8.88 -1.59
CA GLN A 61 -5.88 -9.85 -0.97
C GLN A 61 -5.73 -9.84 0.56
N ASP A 62 -4.50 -9.77 1.07
CA ASP A 62 -4.23 -9.65 2.50
C ASP A 62 -4.84 -8.37 3.08
N ILE A 63 -4.65 -7.22 2.43
CA ILE A 63 -5.25 -5.96 2.88
C ILE A 63 -6.78 -6.03 2.90
N ARG A 64 -7.40 -6.71 1.92
CA ARG A 64 -8.85 -6.88 1.89
C ARG A 64 -9.34 -7.78 3.02
N ARG A 65 -8.63 -8.87 3.32
CA ARG A 65 -8.94 -9.77 4.43
C ARG A 65 -8.79 -9.05 5.77
N ASP A 66 -7.65 -8.42 6.01
CA ASP A 66 -7.37 -7.66 7.24
C ASP A 66 -8.39 -6.52 7.45
N ARG A 67 -8.92 -5.92 6.37
CA ARG A 67 -10.02 -4.94 6.45
C ARG A 67 -11.40 -5.55 6.70
N ALA A 68 -11.64 -6.79 6.29
CA ALA A 68 -12.92 -7.47 6.47
C ALA A 68 -13.07 -8.03 7.90
N ASP A 69 -11.93 -8.32 8.55
CA ASP A 69 -11.89 -8.91 9.90
C ASP A 69 -12.24 -7.91 11.03
N GLY A 70 -12.48 -6.63 10.71
CA GLY A 70 -12.81 -5.62 11.72
C GLY A 70 -13.23 -4.26 11.13
N PRO A 71 -13.37 -3.20 11.95
CA PRO A 71 -13.76 -1.85 11.49
C PRO A 71 -12.72 -1.15 10.61
N GLY A 72 -11.66 -1.85 10.20
CA GLY A 72 -10.53 -1.35 9.44
C GLY A 72 -9.24 -2.03 9.86
N LEU A 73 -8.12 -1.59 9.27
CA LEU A 73 -6.80 -2.11 9.63
C LEU A 73 -6.42 -1.70 11.06
N THR A 74 -5.93 -2.62 11.87
CA THR A 74 -5.30 -2.32 13.15
C THR A 74 -3.90 -1.73 12.97
N ALA A 75 -3.34 -1.08 14.00
CA ALA A 75 -1.96 -0.58 13.95
C ALA A 75 -0.91 -1.66 13.57
N PRO A 76 -0.93 -2.87 14.16
CA PRO A 76 0.00 -3.92 13.77
C PRO A 76 -0.24 -4.46 12.35
N GLU A 77 -1.49 -4.54 11.87
CA GLU A 77 -1.77 -4.90 10.46
C GLU A 77 -1.19 -3.88 9.51
N ARG A 78 -1.39 -2.58 9.78
CA ARG A 78 -0.80 -1.51 8.98
C ARG A 78 0.72 -1.64 8.91
N ALA A 79 1.40 -1.84 10.05
CA ALA A 79 2.85 -2.01 10.06
C ALA A 79 3.30 -3.24 9.24
N ARG A 80 2.56 -4.36 9.31
CA ARG A 80 2.82 -5.55 8.48
C ARG A 80 2.63 -5.26 6.99
N ILE A 81 1.58 -4.55 6.61
CA ILE A 81 1.30 -4.15 5.23
C ILE A 81 2.41 -3.23 4.70
N GLU A 82 2.83 -2.23 5.48
CA GLU A 82 3.92 -1.32 5.11
C GLU A 82 5.23 -2.09 4.90
N ALA A 83 5.59 -3.01 5.80
CA ALA A 83 6.78 -3.84 5.64
C ALA A 83 6.73 -4.74 4.38
N ARG A 84 5.55 -5.25 4.02
CA ARG A 84 5.34 -6.00 2.76
C ARG A 84 5.48 -5.09 1.53
N GLN A 85 4.94 -3.87 1.57
CA GLN A 85 5.13 -2.88 0.50
C GLN A 85 6.60 -2.48 0.35
N ASP A 86 7.36 -2.39 1.44
CA ASP A 86 8.80 -2.11 1.39
C ASP A 86 9.57 -3.24 0.71
N ARG A 87 9.27 -4.50 1.04
CA ARG A 87 9.86 -5.66 0.33
C ARG A 87 9.54 -5.63 -1.15
N LEU A 88 8.26 -5.48 -1.51
CA LEU A 88 7.84 -5.45 -2.91
C LEU A 88 8.51 -4.30 -3.68
N SER A 89 8.60 -3.11 -3.07
CA SER A 89 9.32 -1.98 -3.66
C SER A 89 10.80 -2.28 -3.94
N ARG A 90 11.49 -2.96 -3.00
CA ARG A 90 12.88 -3.41 -3.18
C ARG A 90 12.97 -4.49 -4.26
N ASP A 91 12.02 -5.41 -4.33
CA ASP A 91 11.99 -6.48 -5.34
C ASP A 91 11.78 -5.92 -6.74
N ILE A 92 10.92 -4.92 -6.89
CA ILE A 92 10.73 -4.17 -8.15
C ILE A 92 12.05 -3.48 -8.50
N TYR A 93 12.68 -2.78 -7.55
CA TYR A 93 13.94 -2.08 -7.82
C TYR A 93 15.03 -3.06 -8.29
N ARG A 94 15.22 -4.18 -7.59
CA ARG A 94 16.22 -5.19 -7.95
C ARG A 94 15.95 -5.78 -9.33
N GLN A 95 14.71 -6.16 -9.63
CA GLN A 95 14.36 -6.75 -10.94
C GLN A 95 14.49 -5.74 -12.09
N LYS A 96 14.24 -4.44 -11.86
CA LYS A 96 14.48 -3.42 -12.89
C LYS A 96 15.98 -3.18 -13.18
N HIS A 97 16.86 -3.47 -12.22
CA HIS A 97 18.29 -3.15 -12.30
C HIS A 97 19.19 -4.39 -12.34
N ASP A 98 18.64 -5.61 -12.39
CA ASP A 98 19.44 -6.84 -12.44
C ASP A 98 20.09 -7.09 -13.82
N ALA A 99 19.95 -6.12 -14.73
CA ALA A 99 20.54 -6.09 -16.07
C ALA A 99 20.26 -7.36 -16.89
N GLN A 100 19.14 -8.04 -16.61
CA GLN A 100 18.79 -9.30 -17.27
C GLN A 100 19.88 -10.37 -17.14
N ARG A 101 20.73 -10.30 -16.10
CA ARG A 101 21.67 -11.37 -15.76
C ARG A 101 20.88 -12.54 -15.19
N ARG A 102 20.40 -13.42 -16.06
CA ARG A 102 19.83 -14.71 -15.72
C ARG A 102 20.39 -15.82 -16.59
#